data_AF-A0A935ZY77-F1
#
_entry.id   AF-A0A935ZY77-F1
#
_cell.length_a   1.000
_cell.length_b   1.000
_cell.length_c   1.000
_cell.angle_alpha   90.00
_cell.angle_beta   90.00
_cell.angle_gamma   90.00
#
_symmetry.space_group_name_H-M   'P 1'
#
loop_
_entity.id
_entity.type
_entity.pdbx_description
1 polymer ?
#
loop_
_entity_poly.entity_id
_entity_poly.type
_entity_poly.pdbx_seq_one_letter_code
_entity_poly.pdbx_strand_id
1 'polypeptide(L)'
;MTSDAPIRRRPKPVPKKLRGSAAPPKPKPAPPKKTKHRRTVFCPETCATILRWLELGNFRESACARARVDPRTLSDWLKRGADEHEKAAPDEELTEYAAFYLDVISAEATAETILVGQVLEGEPEDKRWFLERRYPKRFGRMATRVEVTGEDGKPIEVQDARRTLLGRLLQVVGSGAAQADDPGAEPG
;
A
#
# COMPACT_ATOMS: atom_id res chain seq x y z
N MET A 1 -61.66 -14.39 76.53
CA MET A 1 -60.92 -15.61 76.14
C MET A 1 -60.74 -15.58 74.63
N THR A 2 -59.65 -16.19 74.14
CA THR A 2 -59.21 -16.41 72.74
C THR A 2 -58.64 -15.21 71.96
N SER A 3 -57.32 -15.09 72.11
CA SER A 3 -56.31 -14.81 71.08
C SER A 3 -56.74 -15.17 69.65
N ASP A 4 -56.45 -14.31 68.66
CA ASP A 4 -55.96 -14.81 67.38
C ASP A 4 -55.13 -13.74 66.63
N ALA A 5 -53.97 -14.17 66.14
CA ALA A 5 -52.95 -13.33 65.53
C ALA A 5 -53.23 -13.15 64.02
N PRO A 6 -53.05 -11.96 63.43
CA PRO A 6 -53.22 -11.81 61.99
C PRO A 6 -52.07 -12.47 61.21
N ILE A 7 -52.46 -13.51 60.47
CA ILE A 7 -51.69 -14.29 59.49
C ILE A 7 -50.89 -13.37 58.56
N ARG A 8 -49.55 -13.50 58.55
CA ARG A 8 -48.66 -12.87 57.57
C ARG A 8 -48.96 -13.43 56.18
N ARG A 9 -49.65 -12.65 55.34
CA ARG A 9 -49.85 -12.99 53.92
C ARG A 9 -48.50 -12.98 53.21
N ARG A 10 -48.07 -14.13 52.68
CA ARG A 10 -46.91 -14.21 51.77
C ARG A 10 -47.18 -13.31 50.56
N PRO A 11 -46.20 -12.50 50.11
CA PRO A 11 -46.33 -11.73 48.88
C PRO A 11 -46.46 -12.70 47.69
N LYS A 12 -47.38 -12.39 46.76
CA LYS A 12 -47.59 -13.16 45.52
C LYS A 12 -46.30 -13.15 44.68
N PRO A 13 -45.95 -14.26 44.00
CA PRO A 13 -44.81 -14.26 43.09
C PRO A 13 -45.05 -13.28 41.94
N VAL A 14 -44.05 -12.43 41.67
CA VAL A 14 -44.06 -11.47 40.56
C VAL A 14 -43.97 -12.24 39.23
N PRO A 15 -44.81 -11.95 38.22
CA PRO A 15 -44.75 -12.64 36.94
C PRO A 15 -43.41 -12.35 36.23
N LYS A 16 -42.76 -13.42 35.77
CA LYS A 16 -41.53 -13.40 34.98
C LYS A 16 -41.84 -12.71 33.65
N LYS A 17 -41.43 -11.44 33.48
CA LYS A 17 -41.66 -10.69 32.23
C LYS A 17 -41.11 -11.47 31.03
N LEU A 18 -41.97 -11.64 30.04
CA LEU A 18 -41.69 -12.21 28.72
C LEU A 18 -40.48 -11.50 28.10
N ARG A 19 -39.42 -12.27 27.83
CA ARG A 19 -38.24 -11.83 27.08
C ARG A 19 -38.62 -11.84 25.61
N GLY A 20 -38.91 -10.68 25.04
CA GLY A 20 -39.32 -10.58 23.64
C GLY A 20 -39.75 -9.18 23.24
N SER A 21 -38.81 -8.25 23.16
CA SER A 21 -38.95 -7.09 22.29
C SER A 21 -37.56 -6.77 21.74
N ALA A 22 -37.38 -7.05 20.45
CA ALA A 22 -36.18 -6.70 19.72
C ALA A 22 -36.01 -5.17 19.76
N ALA A 23 -34.79 -4.72 20.04
CA ALA A 23 -34.44 -3.30 19.94
C ALA A 23 -34.80 -2.78 18.53
N PRO A 24 -35.31 -1.54 18.40
CA PRO A 24 -35.63 -0.98 17.09
C PRO A 24 -34.36 -1.00 16.20
N PRO A 25 -34.49 -1.30 14.89
CA PRO A 25 -33.36 -1.30 13.99
C PRO A 25 -32.71 0.08 14.01
N LYS A 26 -31.38 0.11 14.20
CA LYS A 26 -30.62 1.37 14.18
C LYS A 26 -30.98 2.14 12.91
N PRO A 27 -31.24 3.46 12.98
CA PRO A 27 -31.52 4.25 11.79
C PRO A 27 -30.35 4.09 10.82
N LYS A 28 -30.66 3.88 9.53
CA LYS A 28 -29.63 3.79 8.48
C LYS A 28 -28.73 5.03 8.60
N PRO A 29 -27.40 4.89 8.50
CA PRO A 29 -26.51 6.04 8.56
C PRO A 29 -26.94 7.03 7.46
N ALA A 30 -27.09 8.30 7.84
CA ALA A 30 -27.41 9.36 6.91
C ALA A 30 -26.37 9.35 5.75
N PRO A 31 -26.79 9.65 4.51
CA PRO A 31 -25.84 9.74 3.40
C PRO A 31 -24.72 10.73 3.76
N PRO A 32 -23.46 10.44 3.39
CA PRO A 32 -22.35 11.30 3.74
C PRO A 32 -22.60 12.71 3.21
N LYS A 33 -22.46 13.72 4.08
CA LYS A 33 -22.53 15.13 3.68
C LYS A 33 -21.47 15.36 2.61
N LYS A 34 -21.86 15.85 1.42
CA LYS A 34 -20.94 16.16 0.32
C LYS A 34 -19.92 17.20 0.81
N THR A 35 -18.70 16.76 1.12
CA THR A 35 -17.60 17.65 1.49
C THR A 35 -17.11 18.38 0.24
N LYS A 36 -17.03 19.70 0.33
CA LYS A 36 -16.99 20.65 -0.81
C LYS A 36 -15.65 20.75 -1.55
N HIS A 37 -14.69 19.81 -1.46
CA HIS A 37 -13.29 20.14 -1.79
C HIS A 37 -12.55 19.26 -2.83
N ARG A 38 -13.20 18.31 -3.52
CA ARG A 38 -12.53 17.55 -4.59
C ARG A 38 -13.19 17.81 -5.95
N ARG A 39 -12.45 18.42 -6.89
CA ARG A 39 -12.86 18.47 -8.30
C ARG A 39 -12.67 17.06 -8.87
N THR A 40 -13.75 16.28 -8.87
CA THR A 40 -13.78 14.93 -9.50
C THR A 40 -14.34 14.97 -10.91
N VAL A 41 -14.79 16.13 -11.37
CA VAL A 41 -15.41 16.31 -12.70
C VAL A 41 -14.30 16.55 -13.71
N PHE A 42 -14.34 15.79 -14.80
CA PHE A 42 -13.48 16.01 -15.96
C PHE A 42 -13.78 17.40 -16.53
N CYS A 43 -12.77 18.26 -16.57
CA CYS A 43 -12.93 19.68 -16.91
C CYS A 43 -11.67 20.17 -17.62
N PRO A 44 -11.80 20.92 -18.73
CA PRO A 44 -10.66 21.39 -19.52
C PRO A 44 -9.59 22.15 -18.73
N GLU A 45 -9.99 23.00 -17.78
CA GLU A 45 -9.05 23.75 -16.92
C GLU A 45 -8.17 22.84 -16.07
N THR A 46 -8.79 21.79 -15.53
CA THR A 46 -8.13 20.79 -14.70
C THR A 46 -7.14 19.98 -15.54
N CYS A 47 -7.58 19.56 -16.72
CA CYS A 47 -6.74 18.85 -17.70
C CYS A 47 -5.54 19.71 -18.11
N ALA A 48 -5.76 20.97 -18.50
CA ALA A 48 -4.71 21.92 -18.87
C ALA A 48 -3.71 22.15 -17.72
N THR A 49 -4.19 22.22 -16.47
CA THR A 49 -3.31 22.32 -15.30
C THR A 49 -2.42 21.08 -15.19
N ILE A 50 -3.00 19.88 -15.31
CA ILE A 50 -2.24 18.62 -15.23
C ILE A 50 -1.18 18.57 -16.33
N LEU A 51 -1.56 18.83 -17.58
CA LEU A 51 -0.65 18.81 -18.74
C LEU A 51 0.55 19.74 -18.54
N ARG A 52 0.30 21.00 -18.15
CA ARG A 52 1.35 21.99 -17.88
C ARG A 52 2.39 21.47 -16.87
N TRP A 53 1.96 20.85 -15.78
CA TRP A 53 2.89 20.36 -14.76
C TRP A 53 3.65 19.11 -15.21
N LEU A 54 3.03 18.26 -16.04
CA LEU A 54 3.68 17.11 -16.64
C LEU A 54 4.76 17.50 -17.64
N GLU A 55 4.49 18.48 -18.51
CA GLU A 55 5.46 19.07 -19.46
C GLU A 55 6.69 19.65 -18.75
N LEU A 56 6.50 20.22 -17.56
CA LEU A 56 7.59 20.70 -16.70
C LEU A 56 8.38 19.57 -16.03
N GLY A 57 8.08 18.31 -16.32
CA GLY A 57 8.80 17.17 -15.75
C GLY A 57 8.38 16.80 -14.33
N ASN A 58 7.17 17.18 -13.87
CA ASN A 58 6.66 16.72 -12.58
C ASN A 58 6.01 15.34 -12.66
N PHE A 59 5.99 14.61 -11.53
CA PHE A 59 5.25 13.34 -11.42
C PHE A 59 3.74 13.58 -11.49
N ARG A 60 2.99 12.57 -11.98
CA ARG A 60 1.52 12.62 -12.09
C ARG A 60 0.85 13.00 -10.77
N GLU A 61 1.32 12.50 -9.63
CA GLU A 61 0.79 12.86 -8.31
C GLU A 61 0.94 14.35 -7.99
N SER A 62 2.09 14.93 -8.34
CA SER A 62 2.36 16.36 -8.14
C SER A 62 1.48 17.21 -9.06
N ALA A 63 1.34 16.81 -10.33
CA ALA A 63 0.43 17.48 -11.28
C ALA A 63 -1.03 17.43 -10.80
N CYS A 64 -1.49 16.26 -10.31
CA CYS A 64 -2.80 16.09 -9.70
C CYS A 64 -3.01 16.99 -8.49
N ALA A 65 -2.04 17.07 -7.57
CA ALA A 65 -2.13 17.93 -6.40
C ALA A 65 -2.29 19.41 -6.79
N ARG A 66 -1.57 19.88 -7.82
CA ARG A 66 -1.72 21.24 -8.37
C ARG A 66 -3.09 21.49 -8.99
N ALA A 67 -3.66 20.48 -9.65
CA ALA A 67 -4.99 20.54 -10.24
C ALA A 67 -6.14 20.26 -9.24
N ARG A 68 -5.81 19.93 -7.97
CA ARG A 68 -6.76 19.50 -6.93
C ARG A 68 -7.60 18.28 -7.34
N VAL A 69 -6.96 17.39 -8.09
CA VAL A 69 -7.49 16.08 -8.52
C VAL A 69 -6.81 14.99 -7.71
N ASP A 70 -7.55 13.94 -7.44
CA ASP A 70 -6.97 12.75 -6.83
C ASP A 70 -6.20 11.91 -7.85
N PRO A 71 -5.03 11.36 -7.50
CA PRO A 71 -4.30 10.48 -8.40
C PRO A 71 -5.15 9.32 -8.94
N ARG A 72 -6.07 8.78 -8.13
CA ARG A 72 -7.00 7.72 -8.59
C ARG A 72 -7.93 8.23 -9.69
N THR A 73 -8.47 9.44 -9.55
CA THR A 73 -9.34 10.04 -10.57
C THR A 73 -8.59 10.24 -11.88
N LEU A 74 -7.34 10.72 -11.85
CA LEU A 74 -6.52 10.78 -13.07
C LEU A 74 -6.29 9.39 -13.65
N SER A 75 -5.96 8.39 -12.81
CA SER A 75 -5.78 7.01 -13.27
C SER A 75 -7.03 6.45 -13.95
N ASP A 76 -8.22 6.73 -13.41
CA ASP A 76 -9.49 6.30 -13.97
C ASP A 76 -9.76 6.99 -15.33
N TRP A 77 -9.46 8.30 -15.44
CA TRP A 77 -9.58 9.05 -16.69
C TRP A 77 -8.62 8.55 -17.77
N LEU A 78 -7.36 8.28 -17.43
CA LEU A 78 -6.36 7.76 -18.37
C LEU A 78 -6.69 6.34 -18.82
N LYS A 79 -7.17 5.49 -17.91
CA LYS A 79 -7.63 4.14 -18.28
C LYS A 79 -8.79 4.23 -19.25
N ARG A 80 -9.79 5.06 -18.95
CA ARG A 80 -10.94 5.29 -19.83
C ARG A 80 -10.51 5.83 -21.20
N GLY A 81 -9.62 6.82 -21.22
CA GLY A 81 -9.12 7.42 -22.45
C GLY A 81 -8.33 6.42 -23.30
N ALA A 82 -7.53 5.55 -22.68
CA ALA A 82 -6.83 4.47 -23.37
C ALA A 82 -7.82 3.46 -23.99
N ASP A 83 -8.83 3.02 -23.22
CA ASP A 83 -9.85 2.07 -23.68
C ASP A 83 -10.72 2.67 -24.81
N GLU A 84 -11.01 3.97 -24.77
CA GLU A 84 -11.76 4.68 -25.81
C GLU A 84 -10.91 4.89 -27.07
N HIS A 85 -9.64 5.27 -26.92
CA HIS A 85 -8.70 5.40 -28.04
C HIS A 85 -8.46 4.07 -28.77
N GLU A 86 -8.34 2.95 -28.05
CA GLU A 86 -8.15 1.62 -28.65
C GLU A 86 -9.36 1.18 -29.51
N LYS A 87 -10.56 1.65 -29.17
CA LYS A 87 -11.81 1.29 -29.86
C LYS A 87 -12.18 2.25 -30.98
N ALA A 88 -11.56 3.43 -31.02
CA ALA A 88 -11.86 4.45 -32.01
C ALA A 88 -11.48 3.96 -33.42
N ALA A 89 -12.35 4.22 -34.40
CA ALA A 89 -12.00 4.00 -35.80
C ALA A 89 -10.98 5.06 -36.27
N PRO A 90 -10.14 4.78 -37.29
CA PRO A 90 -9.10 5.71 -37.75
C PRO A 90 -9.59 7.11 -38.15
N ASP A 91 -10.82 7.21 -38.64
CA ASP A 91 -11.42 8.47 -39.11
C ASP A 91 -12.44 9.07 -38.11
N GLU A 92 -12.57 8.48 -36.92
CA GLU A 92 -13.51 8.95 -35.89
C GLU A 92 -12.88 10.05 -35.04
N GLU A 93 -13.68 11.06 -34.69
CA GLU A 93 -13.24 12.11 -33.78
C GLU A 93 -13.00 11.54 -32.38
N LEU A 94 -11.84 11.85 -31.80
CA LEU A 94 -11.49 11.37 -30.47
C LEU A 94 -12.42 11.95 -29.41
N THR A 95 -12.81 11.10 -28.46
CA THR A 95 -13.49 11.55 -27.25
C THR A 95 -12.57 12.44 -26.42
N GLU A 96 -13.16 13.24 -25.53
CA GLU A 96 -12.41 14.12 -24.62
C GLU A 96 -11.40 13.35 -23.74
N TYR A 97 -11.72 12.13 -23.32
CA TYR A 97 -10.83 11.29 -22.51
C TYR A 97 -9.70 10.69 -23.36
N ALA A 98 -10.00 10.24 -24.59
CA ALA A 98 -9.00 9.71 -25.50
C ALA A 98 -7.99 10.78 -25.92
N ALA A 99 -8.48 11.98 -26.28
CA ALA A 99 -7.64 13.13 -26.58
C ALA A 99 -6.75 13.50 -25.38
N PHE A 100 -7.33 13.63 -24.18
CA PHE A 100 -6.56 13.94 -22.97
C PHE A 100 -5.53 12.86 -22.62
N TYR A 101 -5.84 11.58 -22.85
CA TYR A 101 -4.89 10.49 -22.67
C TYR A 101 -3.67 10.63 -23.58
N LEU A 102 -3.88 10.93 -24.87
CA LEU A 102 -2.80 11.20 -25.82
C LEU A 102 -2.00 12.45 -25.45
N ASP A 103 -2.69 13.52 -25.03
CA ASP A 103 -2.02 14.74 -24.57
C ASP A 103 -1.13 14.48 -23.35
N VAL A 104 -1.55 13.62 -22.41
CA VAL A 104 -0.72 13.23 -21.27
C VAL A 104 0.52 12.45 -21.71
N ILE A 105 0.40 11.55 -22.69
CA ILE A 105 1.58 10.85 -23.26
C ILE A 105 2.52 11.87 -23.91
N SER A 106 1.98 12.79 -24.70
CA SER A 106 2.74 13.84 -25.39
C SER A 106 3.47 14.76 -24.40
N ALA A 107 2.79 15.19 -23.33
CA ALA A 107 3.36 16.00 -22.27
C ALA A 107 4.53 15.29 -21.56
N GLU A 108 4.36 14.01 -21.25
CA GLU A 108 5.42 13.22 -20.61
C GLU A 108 6.61 12.95 -21.54
N ALA A 109 6.36 12.76 -22.84
CA ALA A 109 7.40 12.64 -23.85
C ALA A 109 8.16 13.97 -24.01
N THR A 110 7.46 15.10 -24.03
CA THR A 110 8.05 16.45 -24.09
C THR A 110 9.01 16.69 -22.93
N ALA A 111 8.56 16.39 -21.70
CA ALA A 111 9.39 16.51 -20.52
C ALA A 111 10.64 15.63 -20.58
N GLU A 112 10.49 14.39 -21.06
CA GLU A 112 11.62 13.48 -21.26
C GLU A 112 12.61 14.02 -22.29
N THR A 113 12.14 14.51 -23.45
CA THR A 113 12.99 15.09 -24.50
C THR A 113 13.81 16.27 -23.98
N ILE A 114 13.20 17.16 -23.18
CA ILE A 114 13.91 18.29 -22.56
C ILE A 114 15.02 17.78 -21.64
N LEU A 115 14.70 16.82 -20.75
CA LEU A 115 15.68 16.25 -19.82
C LEU A 115 16.82 15.53 -20.53
N VAL A 116 16.52 14.77 -21.58
CA VAL A 116 17.53 14.08 -22.40
C VAL A 116 18.42 15.10 -23.11
N GLY A 117 17.84 16.12 -23.74
CA GLY A 117 18.61 17.19 -24.39
C GLY A 117 19.59 17.86 -23.43
N GLN A 118 19.12 18.16 -22.22
CA GLN A 118 19.94 18.72 -21.16
C GLN A 118 21.07 17.79 -20.68
N VAL A 119 20.86 16.47 -20.67
CA VAL A 119 21.93 15.51 -20.37
C VAL A 119 22.98 15.51 -21.48
N LEU A 120 22.56 15.62 -22.75
CA LEU A 120 23.45 15.68 -23.91
C LEU A 120 24.27 16.97 -23.95
N GLU A 121 23.71 18.09 -23.48
CA GLU A 121 24.38 19.39 -23.38
C GLU A 121 25.46 19.47 -22.28
N GLY A 122 25.56 18.48 -21.40
CA GLY A 122 26.64 18.39 -20.42
C GLY A 122 26.25 18.79 -18.99
N GLU A 123 24.97 18.66 -18.61
CA GLU A 123 24.49 18.81 -17.23
C GLU A 123 24.02 17.44 -16.65
N PRO A 124 24.92 16.46 -16.40
CA PRO A 124 24.55 15.06 -16.53
C PRO A 124 24.12 14.37 -15.23
N GLU A 125 24.77 14.56 -14.07
CA GLU A 125 24.56 13.66 -12.92
C GLU A 125 23.12 13.72 -12.38
N ASP A 126 22.64 14.91 -12.03
CA ASP A 126 21.31 15.08 -11.40
C ASP A 126 20.17 14.70 -12.35
N LYS A 127 20.33 15.00 -13.65
CA LYS A 127 19.32 14.73 -14.67
C LYS A 127 19.27 13.25 -15.03
N ARG A 128 20.41 12.56 -15.09
CA ARG A 128 20.46 11.10 -15.23
C ARG A 128 19.81 10.41 -14.04
N TRP A 129 20.16 10.84 -12.82
CA TRP A 129 19.53 10.33 -11.60
C TRP A 129 18.01 10.52 -11.60
N PHE A 130 17.53 11.68 -12.07
CA PHE A 130 16.11 11.94 -12.20
C PHE A 130 15.43 11.02 -13.23
N LEU A 131 16.03 10.87 -14.42
CA LEU A 131 15.53 9.97 -15.49
C LEU A 131 15.48 8.50 -15.03
N GLU A 132 16.49 8.03 -14.30
CA GLU A 132 16.53 6.67 -13.72
C GLU A 132 15.32 6.39 -12.81
N ARG A 133 14.92 7.37 -11.98
CA ARG A 133 13.79 7.22 -11.04
C ARG A 133 12.45 7.32 -11.72
N ARG A 134 12.31 8.23 -12.69
CA ARG A 134 11.04 8.49 -13.38
C ARG A 134 10.73 7.42 -14.43
N TYR A 135 11.76 6.93 -15.11
CA TYR A 135 11.63 5.99 -16.23
C TYR A 135 12.58 4.78 -16.04
N PRO A 136 12.45 4.02 -14.93
CA PRO A 136 13.41 2.99 -14.55
C PRO A 136 13.55 1.88 -15.59
N LYS A 137 12.49 1.57 -16.35
CA LYS A 137 12.55 0.56 -17.40
C LYS A 137 13.43 0.96 -18.59
N ARG A 138 13.53 2.26 -18.90
CA ARG A 138 14.26 2.79 -20.07
C ARG A 138 15.64 3.31 -19.70
N PHE A 139 15.77 3.98 -18.56
CA PHE A 139 16.99 4.64 -18.13
C PHE A 139 17.62 4.02 -16.88
N GLY A 140 16.88 3.19 -16.15
CA GLY A 140 17.44 2.46 -15.02
C GLY A 140 18.55 1.54 -15.49
N ARG A 141 19.45 1.20 -14.56
CA ARG A 141 20.50 0.20 -14.82
C ARG A 141 19.83 -1.08 -15.31
N MET A 142 20.12 -1.49 -16.54
CA MET A 142 19.67 -2.80 -17.03
C MET A 142 20.06 -3.84 -15.99
N ALA A 143 19.11 -4.69 -15.62
CA ALA A 143 19.27 -5.67 -14.55
C ALA A 143 20.67 -6.27 -14.61
N THR A 144 21.51 -5.88 -13.66
CA THR A 144 22.88 -6.39 -13.60
C THR A 144 22.75 -7.90 -13.53
N ARG A 145 23.26 -8.60 -14.54
CA ARG A 145 23.32 -10.06 -14.53
C ARG A 145 24.40 -10.43 -13.52
N VAL A 146 23.99 -10.53 -12.26
CA VAL A 146 24.86 -10.97 -11.18
C VAL A 146 24.91 -12.49 -11.24
N GLU A 147 26.06 -13.03 -11.57
CA GLU A 147 26.35 -14.44 -11.35
C GLU A 147 26.59 -14.64 -9.85
N VAL A 148 25.77 -15.48 -9.22
CA VAL A 148 25.88 -15.77 -7.78
C VAL A 148 26.43 -17.18 -7.64
N THR A 149 27.73 -17.27 -7.38
CA THR A 149 28.44 -18.53 -7.16
C THR A 149 29.21 -18.47 -5.84
N GLY A 150 29.46 -19.64 -5.25
CA GLY A 150 30.36 -19.82 -4.12
C GLY A 150 31.83 -19.72 -4.56
N GLU A 151 32.74 -19.93 -3.61
CA GLU A 151 34.18 -19.91 -3.86
C GLU A 151 34.55 -20.85 -5.02
N ASP A 152 35.39 -20.36 -5.95
CA ASP A 152 35.78 -21.06 -7.18
C ASP A 152 34.61 -21.47 -8.12
N GLY A 153 33.47 -20.78 -8.07
CA GLY A 153 32.32 -21.14 -8.92
C GLY A 153 31.50 -22.32 -8.37
N LYS A 154 31.77 -22.77 -7.14
CA LYS A 154 31.07 -23.88 -6.48
C LYS A 154 29.67 -23.45 -6.01
N PRO A 155 28.81 -24.40 -5.59
CA PRO A 155 27.57 -24.06 -4.90
C PRO A 155 27.80 -23.12 -3.72
N ILE A 156 26.84 -22.23 -3.45
CA ILE A 156 26.91 -21.33 -2.30
C ILE A 156 26.79 -22.16 -1.03
N GLU A 157 27.84 -22.16 -0.22
CA GLU A 157 27.84 -22.79 1.10
C GLU A 157 26.99 -21.96 2.07
N VAL A 158 25.76 -22.41 2.33
CA VAL A 158 24.89 -21.80 3.33
C VAL A 158 25.08 -22.53 4.65
N GLN A 159 25.75 -21.91 5.62
CA GLN A 159 25.79 -22.44 6.98
C GLN A 159 24.39 -22.37 7.58
N ASP A 160 23.83 -23.51 7.96
CA ASP A 160 22.56 -23.57 8.67
C ASP A 160 22.75 -23.02 10.09
N ALA A 161 22.57 -21.71 10.23
CA ALA A 161 22.72 -20.99 11.48
C ALA A 161 21.86 -21.59 12.61
N ARG A 162 20.71 -22.21 12.29
CA ARG A 162 19.88 -22.91 13.28
C ARG A 162 20.57 -24.18 13.75
N ARG A 163 21.14 -24.97 12.83
CA ARG A 163 21.88 -26.19 13.18
C ARG A 163 23.13 -25.87 14.01
N THR A 164 23.85 -24.82 13.64
CA THR A 164 25.03 -24.34 14.38
C THR A 164 24.65 -23.85 15.78
N LEU A 165 23.54 -23.12 15.90
CA LEU A 165 23.02 -22.64 17.19
C LEU A 165 22.55 -23.79 18.08
N LEU A 166 21.81 -24.75 17.53
CA LEU A 166 21.34 -25.95 18.24
C LEU A 166 22.51 -26.79 18.76
N GLY A 167 23.57 -26.95 17.95
CA GLY A 167 24.79 -27.65 18.39
C GLY A 167 25.48 -26.97 19.57
N ARG A 168 25.58 -25.64 19.56
CA ARG A 168 26.15 -24.86 20.68
C ARG A 168 25.27 -24.93 21.93
N LEU A 169 23.95 -24.83 21.78
CA LEU A 169 23.00 -24.98 22.89
C LEU A 169 23.10 -26.36 23.54
N LEU A 170 23.20 -27.43 22.75
CA LEU A 170 23.35 -28.80 23.25
C LEU A 170 24.69 -29.00 23.99
N GLN A 171 25.79 -28.38 23.53
CA GLN A 171 27.06 -28.41 24.27
C GLN A 171 26.94 -27.74 25.65
N VAL A 172 26.28 -26.58 25.73
CA VAL A 172 26.08 -25.87 27.00
C VAL A 172 25.21 -26.67 27.98
N VAL A 173 24.15 -27.33 27.46
CA VAL A 173 23.28 -28.18 28.29
C VAL A 173 23.99 -29.47 28.72
N GLY A 174 24.78 -30.09 27.84
CA GLY A 174 25.56 -31.30 28.16
C GLY A 174 26.68 -31.05 29.17
N SER A 175 27.35 -29.89 29.11
CA SER A 175 28.36 -29.51 30.10
C SER A 175 27.77 -29.18 31.48
N GLY A 176 26.48 -28.83 31.56
CA GLY A 176 25.79 -28.62 32.84
C GLY A 176 25.41 -29.93 33.57
N ALA A 177 25.26 -31.05 32.84
CA ALA A 177 24.90 -32.33 33.42
C ALA A 177 26.11 -33.10 34.01
N ALA A 178 27.33 -32.84 33.52
CA ALA A 178 28.54 -33.50 34.02
C ALA A 178 29.05 -32.97 35.38
N GLN A 179 28.48 -31.87 35.89
CA GLN A 179 28.89 -31.24 37.14
C GLN A 179 27.96 -31.57 38.33
N ALA A 180 26.96 -32.46 38.15
CA ALA A 180 25.89 -32.69 39.13
C ALA A 180 25.93 -34.04 39.86
N ASP A 181 26.96 -34.87 39.67
CA ASP A 181 27.11 -36.13 40.41
C ASP A 181 28.52 -36.27 41.00
N ASP A 182 28.74 -35.66 42.17
CA ASP A 182 29.68 -36.16 43.18
C ASP A 182 29.11 -35.92 44.60
N PRO A 183 28.32 -36.86 45.15
CA PRO A 183 27.92 -36.79 46.55
C PRO A 183 28.95 -37.52 47.41
N GLY A 184 29.87 -36.73 47.97
CA GLY A 184 30.40 -36.94 49.33
C GLY A 184 31.20 -38.22 49.59
N ALA A 185 32.51 -38.15 49.37
CA ALA A 185 33.46 -38.93 50.14
C ALA A 185 33.47 -38.42 51.60
N GLU A 186 32.99 -39.24 52.55
CA GLU A 186 33.20 -39.00 53.98
C GLU A 186 34.65 -39.28 54.39
N PRO A 187 35.22 -38.49 55.33
CA PRO A 187 36.31 -38.94 56.18
C PRO A 187 35.86 -39.04 57.64
N GLY A 188 36.01 -40.22 58.26
CA GLY A 188 36.02 -40.38 59.72
C GLY A 188 35.33 -41.62 60.24
#